data_AF-A0A7X4BM46-F1
#
_entry.id   AF-A0A7X4BM46-F1
#
_cell.length_a   1.000
_cell.length_b   1.000
_cell.length_c   1.000
_cell.angle_alpha   90.00
_cell.angle_beta   90.00
_cell.angle_gamma   90.00
#
_symmetry.space_group_name_H-M   'P 1'
#
loop_
_entity.id
_entity.type
_entity.pdbx_description
1 polymer ?
#
loop_
_entity_poly.entity_id
_entity_poly.type
_entity_poly.pdbx_seq_one_letter_code
_entity_poly.pdbx_strand_id
1 'polypeptide(L)'
;MCTKTDKAAFAVTGITVLTFLIASRTETIWMLYPNVLIAAILYIYCIRRTDEDTSPLESSLVFGFAATLTYAPMDWLFSRKVGLIFYLRPDFLAHLTTPIGIILNWIVFVTLAAYCYLRLTMIFRTRFASESDTPKIGAMGTAMLAAGVTGIGATVGSHIIYALGESHLWLWNAAQVDRIPQIASVPIFVPLSFLVTFLLCPYLFGVAGGFLREQHVGVAGIRCGIFMGALQFFSFLLFYVWK
;
A
#
# COMPACT_ATOMS: atom_id res chain seq x y z
N MET A 1 7.50 -20.21 -12.14
CA MET A 1 7.23 -21.00 -10.92
C MET A 1 6.38 -20.14 -9.99
N CYS A 2 5.27 -20.67 -9.48
CA CYS A 2 4.44 -20.01 -8.47
C CYS A 2 4.79 -20.62 -7.11
N THR A 3 5.34 -19.82 -6.19
CA THR A 3 5.80 -20.31 -4.87
C THR A 3 4.64 -20.37 -3.88
N LYS A 4 4.84 -21.03 -2.74
CA LYS A 4 3.81 -21.07 -1.67
C LYS A 4 3.51 -19.67 -1.13
N THR A 5 4.54 -18.83 -1.03
CA THR A 5 4.43 -17.40 -0.67
C THR A 5 3.59 -16.59 -1.66
N ASP A 6 3.65 -16.88 -2.97
CA ASP A 6 2.79 -16.24 -3.96
C ASP A 6 1.32 -16.62 -3.75
N LYS A 7 1.04 -17.91 -3.51
CA LYS A 7 -0.33 -18.38 -3.22
C LYS A 7 -0.91 -17.72 -1.98
N ALA A 8 -0.09 -17.56 -0.93
CA ALA A 8 -0.49 -16.85 0.28
C ALA A 8 -0.78 -15.36 -0.01
N ALA A 9 0.07 -14.68 -0.78
CA ALA A 9 -0.16 -13.28 -1.17
C ALA A 9 -1.47 -13.11 -1.98
N PHE A 10 -1.76 -14.02 -2.91
CA PHE A 10 -3.04 -14.02 -3.65
C PHE A 10 -4.24 -14.27 -2.72
N ALA A 11 -4.13 -15.22 -1.79
CA ALA A 11 -5.19 -15.48 -0.83
C ALA A 11 -5.47 -14.25 0.06
N VAL A 12 -4.43 -13.61 0.61
CA VAL A 12 -4.58 -12.40 1.42
C VAL A 12 -5.17 -11.25 0.61
N THR A 13 -4.77 -11.08 -0.65
CA THR A 13 -5.35 -10.06 -1.54
C THR A 13 -6.85 -10.28 -1.75
N GLY A 14 -7.24 -11.52 -2.08
CA GLY A 14 -8.65 -11.86 -2.28
C GLY A 14 -9.48 -11.69 -1.01
N ILE A 15 -8.95 -12.10 0.14
CA ILE A 15 -9.60 -11.94 1.44
C ILE A 15 -9.71 -10.46 1.83
N THR A 16 -8.70 -9.64 1.54
CA THR A 16 -8.75 -8.19 1.77
C THR A 16 -9.92 -7.57 1.01
N VAL A 17 -10.06 -7.87 -0.29
CA VAL A 17 -11.18 -7.36 -1.10
C VAL A 17 -12.52 -7.86 -0.55
N LEU A 18 -12.62 -9.16 -0.23
CA LEU A 18 -13.83 -9.74 0.35
C LEU A 18 -14.21 -9.08 1.69
N THR A 19 -13.23 -8.80 2.55
CA THR A 19 -13.43 -8.12 3.81
C THR A 19 -13.99 -6.72 3.63
N PHE A 20 -13.46 -5.94 2.68
CA PHE A 20 -14.03 -4.62 2.38
C PHE A 20 -15.43 -4.70 1.76
N LEU A 21 -15.72 -5.70 0.94
CA LEU A 21 -17.07 -5.97 0.43
C LEU A 21 -18.07 -6.34 1.54
N ILE A 22 -17.64 -7.11 2.54
CA ILE A 22 -18.49 -7.46 3.68
C ILE A 22 -18.68 -6.24 4.59
N ALA A 23 -17.60 -5.50 4.86
CA ALA A 23 -17.64 -4.27 5.67
C ALA A 23 -18.58 -3.22 5.05
N SER A 24 -18.58 -3.09 3.72
CA SER A 24 -19.50 -2.22 2.97
C SER A 24 -20.97 -2.65 3.02
N ARG A 25 -21.29 -3.80 3.61
CA ARG A 25 -22.67 -4.31 3.74
C ARG A 25 -23.14 -4.42 5.18
N THR A 26 -22.21 -4.55 6.11
CA THR A 26 -22.48 -4.85 7.53
C THR A 26 -22.21 -3.68 8.46
N GLU A 27 -21.71 -2.56 7.91
CA GLU A 27 -21.48 -1.28 8.62
C GLU A 27 -20.61 -1.40 9.88
N THR A 28 -19.75 -2.43 9.93
CA THR A 28 -18.96 -2.74 11.12
C THR A 28 -17.48 -2.86 10.80
N ILE A 29 -16.72 -2.05 11.52
CA ILE A 29 -15.26 -2.00 11.42
C ILE A 29 -14.59 -3.28 11.95
N TRP A 30 -15.31 -4.06 12.75
CA TRP A 30 -14.84 -5.34 13.27
C TRP A 30 -14.58 -6.38 12.17
N MET A 31 -15.19 -6.22 11.00
CA MET A 31 -14.95 -7.09 9.84
C MET A 31 -13.54 -6.95 9.26
N LEU A 32 -12.81 -5.89 9.62
CA LEU A 32 -11.43 -5.67 9.18
C LEU A 32 -10.42 -6.60 9.86
N TYR A 33 -10.72 -7.08 11.07
CA TYR A 33 -9.79 -7.90 11.87
C TYR A 33 -9.61 -9.35 11.36
N PRO A 34 -10.66 -10.06 10.89
CA PRO A 34 -10.50 -11.36 10.27
C PRO A 34 -9.46 -11.39 9.14
N ASN A 35 -9.40 -10.35 8.29
CA ASN A 35 -8.39 -10.27 7.24
C ASN A 35 -6.96 -10.24 7.81
N VAL A 36 -6.74 -9.40 8.83
CA VAL A 36 -5.44 -9.27 9.50
C VAL A 36 -5.03 -10.58 10.17
N LEU A 37 -5.99 -11.24 10.83
CA LEU A 37 -5.75 -12.54 11.46
C LEU A 37 -5.37 -13.60 10.43
N ILE A 38 -6.10 -13.68 9.31
CA ILE A 38 -5.79 -14.64 8.25
C ILE A 38 -4.44 -14.33 7.61
N ALA A 39 -4.12 -13.06 7.37
CA ALA A 39 -2.81 -12.64 6.87
C ALA A 39 -1.68 -13.07 7.82
N ALA A 40 -1.84 -12.90 9.13
CA ALA A 40 -0.89 -13.33 10.14
C ALA A 40 -0.73 -14.86 10.19
N ILE A 41 -1.84 -15.61 10.12
CA ILE A 41 -1.82 -17.07 10.09
C ILE A 41 -1.09 -17.58 8.85
N LEU A 42 -1.41 -17.04 7.66
CA LEU A 42 -0.77 -17.41 6.40
C LEU A 42 0.72 -17.06 6.40
N TYR A 43 1.09 -15.93 6.98
CA TYR A 43 2.49 -15.54 7.18
C TYR A 43 3.24 -16.55 8.06
N ILE A 44 2.72 -16.88 9.25
CA ILE A 44 3.33 -17.85 10.17
C ILE A 44 3.42 -19.23 9.51
N TYR A 45 2.37 -19.63 8.80
CA TYR A 45 2.33 -20.88 8.05
C TYR A 45 3.43 -20.93 6.98
N CYS A 46 3.63 -19.84 6.23
CA CYS A 46 4.70 -19.72 5.24
C CYS A 46 6.09 -19.74 5.89
N ILE A 47 6.30 -19.13 7.04
CA ILE A 47 7.62 -19.19 7.71
C ILE A 47 7.92 -20.59 8.24
N ARG A 48 6.93 -21.26 8.85
CA ARG A 48 7.16 -22.53 9.55
C ARG A 48 7.33 -23.75 8.65
N ARG A 49 6.98 -23.66 7.36
CA ARG A 49 6.72 -24.86 6.52
C ARG A 49 7.57 -24.95 5.25
N THR A 50 8.66 -24.18 5.13
CA THR A 50 9.38 -24.07 3.85
C THR A 50 10.89 -24.01 3.96
N ASP A 51 11.54 -24.76 3.06
CA ASP A 51 12.93 -24.55 2.61
C ASP A 51 13.04 -23.41 1.56
N GLU A 52 11.96 -22.63 1.35
CA GLU A 52 11.93 -21.49 0.42
C GLU A 52 12.48 -20.23 1.10
N ASP A 53 13.16 -19.38 0.33
CA ASP A 53 13.63 -18.07 0.79
C ASP A 53 12.44 -17.16 1.15
N THR A 54 12.21 -16.96 2.45
CA THR A 54 11.18 -16.07 3.01
C THR A 54 11.64 -14.62 3.13
N SER A 55 12.91 -14.32 2.83
CA SER A 55 13.47 -12.97 2.93
C SER A 55 12.65 -11.88 2.21
N PRO A 56 12.00 -12.13 1.03
CA PRO A 56 11.19 -11.10 0.39
C PRO A 56 9.92 -10.78 1.17
N LEU A 57 9.33 -11.78 1.83
CA LEU A 57 8.11 -11.63 2.62
C LEU A 57 8.40 -10.88 3.92
N GLU A 58 9.46 -11.26 4.64
CA GLU A 58 9.90 -10.58 5.86
C GLU A 58 10.29 -9.12 5.58
N SER A 59 11.05 -8.90 4.51
CA SER A 59 11.45 -7.57 4.05
C SER A 59 10.24 -6.69 3.73
N SER A 60 9.24 -7.26 3.05
CA SER A 60 8.00 -6.55 2.70
C SER A 60 7.17 -6.22 3.93
N LEU A 61 7.14 -7.11 4.93
CA LEU A 61 6.42 -6.88 6.18
C LEU A 61 7.05 -5.70 6.95
N VAL A 62 8.36 -5.71 7.15
CA VAL A 62 9.08 -4.61 7.82
C VAL A 62 8.88 -3.30 7.06
N PHE A 63 8.95 -3.34 5.72
CA PHE A 63 8.66 -2.19 4.87
C PHE A 63 7.24 -1.66 5.08
N GLY A 64 6.22 -2.54 5.06
CA GLY A 64 4.82 -2.17 5.22
C GLY A 64 4.54 -1.53 6.57
N PHE A 65 5.04 -2.13 7.66
CA PHE A 65 4.93 -1.54 9.00
C PHE A 65 5.56 -0.15 9.07
N ALA A 66 6.81 -0.03 8.63
CA ALA A 66 7.54 1.23 8.68
C ALA A 66 6.84 2.33 7.85
N ALA A 67 6.39 2.00 6.63
CA ALA A 67 5.69 2.94 5.77
C ALA A 67 4.36 3.39 6.35
N THR A 68 3.50 2.46 6.77
CA THR A 68 2.17 2.80 7.29
C THR A 68 2.24 3.57 8.61
N LEU A 69 3.12 3.17 9.54
CA LEU A 69 3.27 3.89 10.80
C LEU A 69 3.80 5.31 10.61
N THR A 70 4.68 5.50 9.63
CA THR A 70 5.20 6.84 9.29
C THR A 70 4.17 7.69 8.56
N TYR A 71 3.24 7.07 7.84
CA TYR A 71 2.13 7.74 7.16
C TYR A 71 0.96 8.07 8.11
N ALA A 72 0.75 7.30 9.18
CA ALA A 72 -0.37 7.49 10.11
C ALA A 72 -0.53 8.94 10.67
N PRO A 73 0.53 9.71 10.96
CA PRO A 73 0.40 11.12 11.35
C PRO A 73 -0.27 12.00 10.27
N MET A 74 -0.08 11.70 8.99
CA MET A 74 -0.73 12.42 7.89
C MET A 74 -2.22 12.09 7.80
N ASP A 75 -2.57 10.82 8.00
CA ASP A 75 -3.98 10.42 8.08
C ASP A 75 -4.68 11.04 9.31
N TRP A 76 -3.97 11.14 10.43
CA TRP A 76 -4.42 11.90 11.60
C TRP A 76 -4.64 13.38 11.26
N LEU A 77 -3.73 14.01 10.52
CA LEU A 77 -3.86 15.40 10.10
C LEU A 77 -5.12 15.59 9.22
N PHE A 78 -5.33 14.71 8.25
CA PHE A 78 -6.49 14.77 7.37
C PHE A 78 -7.80 14.52 8.10
N SER A 79 -7.83 13.59 9.06
CA SER A 79 -9.06 13.28 9.81
C SER A 79 -9.40 14.31 10.89
N ARG A 80 -8.43 14.78 11.70
CA ARG A 80 -8.68 15.72 12.82
C ARG A 80 -8.60 17.18 12.47
N LYS A 81 -7.57 17.58 11.73
CA LYS A 81 -7.19 18.99 11.59
C LYS A 81 -7.80 19.58 10.35
N VAL A 82 -7.60 18.92 9.22
CA VAL A 82 -8.20 19.31 7.97
C VAL A 82 -9.68 18.91 7.98
N GLY A 83 -10.03 17.76 8.57
CA GLY A 83 -11.41 17.29 8.58
C GLY A 83 -11.86 16.84 7.19
N LEU A 84 -10.94 16.26 6.43
CA LEU A 84 -11.12 15.79 5.05
C LEU A 84 -11.85 14.45 5.01
N ILE A 85 -11.58 13.60 6.00
CA ILE A 85 -12.15 12.26 6.15
C ILE A 85 -12.68 12.11 7.58
N PHE A 86 -13.90 11.61 7.71
CA PHE A 86 -14.52 11.30 9.00
C PHE A 86 -14.71 9.81 9.14
N TYR A 87 -14.06 9.20 10.13
CA TYR A 87 -14.27 7.80 10.46
C TYR A 87 -15.54 7.65 11.29
N LEU A 88 -16.44 6.78 10.81
CA LEU A 88 -17.81 6.69 11.34
C LEU A 88 -17.89 5.96 12.67
N ARG A 89 -17.01 4.98 12.90
CA ARG A 89 -17.00 4.18 14.13
C ARG A 89 -15.59 4.07 14.70
N PRO A 90 -15.40 4.36 15.99
CA PRO A 90 -14.15 4.07 16.67
C PRO A 90 -14.03 2.57 16.94
N ASP A 91 -12.79 2.09 17.04
CA ASP A 91 -12.50 0.71 17.45
C ASP A 91 -12.42 0.63 18.98
N PHE A 92 -11.21 0.46 19.52
CA PHE A 92 -10.96 0.30 20.95
C PHE A 92 -10.76 1.64 21.67
N LEU A 93 -10.17 2.61 20.98
CA LEU A 93 -9.81 3.90 21.53
C LEU A 93 -10.65 4.98 20.84
N ALA A 94 -11.74 5.40 21.48
CA ALA A 94 -12.60 6.48 20.99
C ALA A 94 -11.85 7.82 20.76
N HIS A 95 -10.63 7.94 21.28
CA HIS A 95 -9.75 9.09 21.09
C HIS A 95 -8.77 8.94 19.91
N LEU A 96 -8.53 7.73 19.42
CA LEU A 96 -7.81 7.53 18.17
C LEU A 96 -8.71 7.96 17.02
N THR A 97 -8.15 8.77 16.14
CA THR A 97 -8.87 9.37 15.01
C THR A 97 -9.07 8.34 13.92
N THR A 98 -8.01 7.58 13.65
CA THR A 98 -7.98 6.51 12.69
C THR A 98 -8.15 5.20 13.44
N PRO A 99 -9.19 4.43 13.12
CA PRO A 99 -9.39 3.11 13.70
C PRO A 99 -8.21 2.16 13.45
N ILE A 100 -7.88 1.34 14.45
CA ILE A 100 -6.74 0.41 14.40
C ILE A 100 -6.92 -0.63 13.28
N GLY A 101 -8.15 -1.10 13.06
CA GLY A 101 -8.47 -2.05 11.99
C GLY A 101 -8.12 -1.52 10.61
N ILE A 102 -8.27 -0.21 10.38
CA ILE A 102 -7.90 0.46 9.12
C ILE A 102 -6.38 0.52 8.98
N ILE A 103 -5.67 0.94 10.04
CA ILE A 103 -4.20 0.98 10.05
C ILE A 103 -3.61 -0.40 9.75
N LEU A 104 -4.14 -1.46 10.37
CA LEU A 104 -3.67 -2.83 10.15
C LEU A 104 -3.92 -3.30 8.71
N ASN A 105 -5.07 -2.96 8.11
CA ASN A 105 -5.34 -3.31 6.72
C ASN A 105 -4.45 -2.51 5.75
N TRP A 106 -4.07 -1.28 6.08
CA TRP A 106 -3.07 -0.54 5.32
C TRP A 106 -1.68 -1.18 5.40
N ILE A 107 -1.28 -1.69 6.58
CA ILE A 107 -0.03 -2.46 6.70
C ILE A 107 -0.06 -3.66 5.77
N VAL A 108 -1.16 -4.41 5.74
CA VAL A 108 -1.35 -5.56 4.83
C VAL A 108 -1.24 -5.11 3.37
N PHE A 109 -1.94 -4.03 3.00
CA PHE A 109 -1.94 -3.51 1.63
C PHE A 109 -0.54 -3.06 1.16
N VAL A 110 0.17 -2.26 1.96
CA VAL A 110 1.52 -1.79 1.62
C VAL A 110 2.52 -2.94 1.59
N THR A 111 2.39 -3.90 2.51
CA THR A 111 3.20 -5.13 2.52
C THR A 111 3.00 -5.94 1.23
N LEU A 112 1.75 -6.14 0.80
CA LEU A 112 1.43 -6.85 -0.45
C LEU A 112 2.00 -6.12 -1.67
N ALA A 113 1.87 -4.80 -1.74
CA ALA A 113 2.41 -4.03 -2.85
C ALA A 113 3.95 -4.11 -2.92
N ALA A 114 4.64 -4.03 -1.77
CA ALA A 114 6.08 -4.23 -1.68
C ALA A 114 6.48 -5.65 -2.10
N TYR A 115 5.75 -6.67 -1.63
CA TYR A 115 5.99 -8.06 -2.01
C TYR A 115 5.83 -8.27 -3.52
N CYS A 116 4.74 -7.77 -4.10
CA CYS A 116 4.50 -7.81 -5.54
C CYS A 116 5.63 -7.14 -6.33
N TYR A 117 6.11 -5.97 -5.89
CA TYR A 117 7.24 -5.29 -6.53
C TYR A 117 8.52 -6.15 -6.52
N LEU A 118 8.90 -6.71 -5.36
CA LEU A 118 10.10 -7.54 -5.24
C LEU A 118 9.98 -8.80 -6.11
N ARG A 119 8.82 -9.46 -6.11
CA ARG A 119 8.57 -10.66 -6.91
C ARG A 119 8.57 -10.37 -8.40
N LEU A 120 7.90 -9.32 -8.85
CA LEU A 120 7.91 -8.91 -10.26
C LEU A 120 9.32 -8.55 -10.72
N THR A 121 10.10 -7.87 -9.88
CA THR A 121 11.50 -7.55 -10.19
C THR A 121 12.33 -8.82 -10.37
N MET A 122 12.17 -9.83 -9.51
CA MET A 122 12.85 -11.13 -9.68
C MET A 122 12.41 -11.86 -10.95
N ILE A 123 11.10 -11.90 -11.24
CA ILE A 123 10.55 -12.56 -12.43
C ILE A 123 11.04 -11.87 -13.71
N PHE A 124 11.01 -10.55 -13.77
CA PHE A 124 11.48 -9.81 -14.94
C PHE A 124 12.99 -9.90 -15.09
N ARG A 125 13.76 -9.83 -14.00
CA ARG A 125 15.21 -10.09 -14.09
C ARG A 125 15.49 -11.48 -14.63
N THR A 126 14.87 -12.53 -14.10
CA THR A 126 15.13 -13.90 -14.59
C THR A 126 14.70 -14.11 -16.04
N ARG A 127 13.59 -13.50 -16.48
CA ARG A 127 13.12 -13.63 -17.87
C ARG A 127 13.91 -12.80 -18.87
N PHE A 128 14.32 -11.59 -18.51
CA PHE A 128 14.97 -10.65 -19.42
C PHE A 128 16.51 -10.62 -19.28
N ALA A 129 17.09 -11.26 -18.26
CA ALA A 129 18.55 -11.39 -18.11
C ALA A 129 19.20 -12.29 -19.15
N SER A 130 18.45 -13.11 -19.89
CA SER A 130 19.02 -13.91 -20.99
C SER A 130 19.23 -13.13 -22.29
N GLU A 131 18.85 -11.85 -22.35
CA GLU A 131 18.78 -11.08 -23.60
C GLU A 131 19.72 -9.87 -23.70
N SER A 132 20.44 -9.49 -22.63
CA SER A 132 21.26 -8.26 -22.66
C SER A 132 22.72 -8.46 -22.23
N ASP A 133 23.66 -8.19 -23.14
CA ASP A 133 25.11 -8.07 -22.88
C ASP A 133 25.48 -6.83 -22.02
N THR A 134 24.50 -6.02 -21.59
CA THR A 134 24.70 -4.83 -20.74
C THR A 134 23.94 -4.93 -19.41
N PRO A 135 24.52 -5.53 -18.36
CA PRO A 135 23.81 -5.95 -17.16
C PRO A 135 23.21 -4.81 -16.32
N LYS A 136 23.73 -3.58 -16.45
CA LYS A 136 23.26 -2.42 -15.66
C LYS A 136 22.00 -1.77 -16.24
N ILE A 137 21.84 -1.76 -17.56
CA ILE A 137 20.69 -1.11 -18.22
C ILE A 137 19.46 -2.03 -18.15
N GLY A 138 19.64 -3.34 -18.33
CA GLY A 138 18.56 -4.33 -18.18
C GLY A 138 17.99 -4.41 -16.76
N ALA A 139 18.83 -4.27 -15.73
CA ALA A 139 18.39 -4.29 -14.33
C ALA A 139 17.51 -3.08 -13.96
N MET A 140 17.77 -1.91 -14.54
CA MET A 140 16.95 -0.72 -14.32
C MET A 140 15.63 -0.80 -15.09
N GLY A 141 15.64 -1.25 -16.35
CA GLY A 141 14.43 -1.42 -17.15
C GLY A 141 13.44 -2.40 -16.51
N THR A 142 13.93 -3.55 -16.03
CA THR A 142 13.09 -4.55 -15.35
C THR A 142 12.51 -4.05 -14.03
N ALA A 143 13.29 -3.29 -13.25
CA ALA A 143 12.81 -2.67 -12.01
C ALA A 143 11.74 -1.60 -12.27
N MET A 144 11.92 -0.78 -13.32
CA MET A 144 10.94 0.22 -13.71
C MET A 144 9.63 -0.41 -14.21
N LEU A 145 9.71 -1.53 -14.94
CA LEU A 145 8.53 -2.27 -15.38
C LEU A 145 7.79 -2.90 -14.19
N ALA A 146 8.52 -3.49 -13.24
CA ALA A 146 7.94 -3.96 -11.97
C ALA A 146 7.27 -2.83 -11.18
N ALA A 147 7.91 -1.66 -11.09
CA ALA A 147 7.35 -0.49 -10.43
C ALA A 147 6.10 0.04 -11.14
N GLY A 148 6.07 0.03 -12.48
CA GLY A 148 4.90 0.38 -13.28
C GLY A 148 3.71 -0.51 -12.97
N VAL A 149 3.90 -1.82 -13.02
CA VAL A 149 2.83 -2.80 -12.72
C VAL A 149 2.36 -2.68 -11.27
N THR A 150 3.29 -2.60 -10.30
CA THR A 150 2.93 -2.41 -8.89
C THR A 150 2.21 -1.09 -8.65
N GLY A 151 2.67 0.00 -9.28
CA GLY A 151 2.06 1.32 -9.16
C GLY A 151 0.62 1.34 -9.65
N ILE A 152 0.36 0.78 -10.84
CA ILE A 152 -1.00 0.64 -11.38
C ILE A 152 -1.85 -0.23 -10.45
N GLY A 153 -1.31 -1.37 -9.99
CA GLY A 153 -2.00 -2.25 -9.05
C GLY A 153 -2.36 -1.56 -7.72
N ALA A 154 -1.44 -0.77 -7.15
CA ALA A 154 -1.67 0.00 -5.93
C ALA A 154 -2.71 1.12 -6.14
N THR A 155 -2.72 1.74 -7.32
CA THR A 155 -3.71 2.76 -7.69
C THR A 155 -5.11 2.15 -7.73
N VAL A 156 -5.28 1.05 -8.45
CA VAL A 156 -6.56 0.34 -8.55
C VAL A 156 -6.98 -0.21 -7.20
N GLY A 157 -6.08 -0.84 -6.46
CA GLY A 157 -6.36 -1.41 -5.14
C GLY A 157 -6.77 -0.35 -4.12
N SER A 158 -6.06 0.77 -4.04
CA SER A 158 -6.44 1.89 -3.17
C SER A 158 -7.81 2.45 -3.57
N HIS A 159 -8.06 2.66 -4.86
CA HIS A 159 -9.36 3.14 -5.34
C HIS A 159 -10.51 2.20 -4.92
N ILE A 160 -10.35 0.88 -5.13
CA ILE A 160 -11.36 -0.12 -4.73
C ILE A 160 -11.60 -0.09 -3.22
N ILE A 161 -10.53 -0.10 -2.41
CA ILE A 161 -10.65 -0.08 -0.95
C ILE A 161 -11.38 1.20 -0.49
N TYR A 162 -10.99 2.36 -1.03
CA TYR A 162 -11.58 3.64 -0.65
C TYR A 162 -13.04 3.80 -1.11
N ALA A 163 -13.39 3.24 -2.28
CA ALA A 163 -14.75 3.25 -2.79
C ALA A 163 -15.66 2.28 -2.02
N LEU A 164 -15.17 1.08 -1.68
CA LEU A 164 -15.96 0.09 -0.95
C LEU A 164 -16.20 0.48 0.51
N GLY A 165 -15.24 1.14 1.16
CA GLY A 165 -15.43 1.58 2.54
C GLY A 165 -16.19 2.91 2.69
N GLU A 166 -16.49 3.59 1.59
CA GLU A 166 -17.29 4.81 1.63
C GLU A 166 -18.66 4.55 2.27
N SER A 167 -19.16 5.53 3.03
CA SER A 167 -20.47 5.56 3.69
C SER A 167 -20.64 4.60 4.87
N HIS A 168 -19.78 3.58 5.00
CA HIS A 168 -19.86 2.58 6.07
C HIS A 168 -18.65 2.57 7.00
N LEU A 169 -17.45 2.88 6.51
CA LEU A 169 -16.22 2.97 7.31
C LEU A 169 -15.77 4.42 7.49
N TRP A 170 -15.93 5.24 6.45
CA TRP A 170 -15.62 6.67 6.48
C TRP A 170 -16.53 7.48 5.55
N LEU A 171 -16.54 8.78 5.78
CA LEU A 171 -17.14 9.77 4.91
C LEU A 171 -16.09 10.80 4.48
N TRP A 172 -16.13 11.17 3.21
CA TRP A 172 -15.42 12.32 2.70
C TRP A 172 -16.18 13.59 3.08
N ASN A 173 -15.47 14.62 3.54
CA ASN A 173 -16.10 15.90 3.84
C ASN A 173 -16.47 16.63 2.54
N ALA A 174 -17.74 16.60 2.15
CA ALA A 174 -18.24 17.25 0.94
C ALA A 174 -17.83 18.73 0.84
N ALA A 175 -17.83 19.48 1.96
CA ALA A 175 -17.46 20.89 1.96
C ALA A 175 -16.00 21.16 1.50
N GLN A 176 -15.13 20.15 1.63
CA GLN A 176 -13.73 20.22 1.21
C GLN A 176 -13.47 19.45 -0.09
N VAL A 177 -14.17 18.33 -0.27
CA VAL A 177 -13.91 17.35 -1.33
C VAL A 177 -14.70 17.67 -2.60
N ASP A 178 -15.83 18.39 -2.54
CA ASP A 178 -16.60 18.80 -3.74
C ASP A 178 -15.81 19.75 -4.65
N ARG A 179 -14.79 20.41 -4.11
CA ARG A 179 -13.88 21.28 -4.89
C ARG A 179 -12.84 20.48 -5.66
N ILE A 180 -12.63 19.21 -5.30
CA ILE A 180 -11.59 18.33 -5.82
C ILE A 180 -12.23 17.36 -6.83
N PRO A 181 -11.59 17.07 -7.98
CA PRO A 181 -12.08 16.04 -8.90
C PRO A 181 -12.16 14.67 -8.21
N GLN A 182 -13.28 13.96 -8.42
CA GLN A 182 -13.53 12.64 -7.83
C GLN A 182 -13.69 11.59 -8.93
N ILE A 183 -13.30 10.35 -8.63
CA ILE A 183 -13.59 9.17 -9.45
C ILE A 183 -14.49 8.27 -8.62
N ALA A 184 -15.73 8.06 -9.07
CA ALA A 184 -16.79 7.24 -8.44
C ALA A 184 -17.19 7.60 -6.98
N SER A 185 -16.33 8.30 -6.24
CA SER A 185 -16.49 8.90 -4.90
C SER A 185 -15.15 9.16 -4.19
N VAL A 186 -14.05 8.66 -4.75
CA VAL A 186 -12.71 8.81 -4.16
C VAL A 186 -12.05 10.06 -4.75
N PRO A 187 -11.49 10.96 -3.92
CA PRO A 187 -10.73 12.11 -4.41
C PRO A 187 -9.54 11.64 -5.25
N ILE A 188 -9.35 12.21 -6.45
CA ILE A 188 -8.36 11.73 -7.43
C ILE A 188 -6.91 11.74 -6.89
N PHE A 189 -6.61 12.64 -5.95
CA PHE A 189 -5.27 12.74 -5.37
C PHE A 189 -4.86 11.50 -4.55
N VAL A 190 -5.83 10.75 -3.99
CA VAL A 190 -5.56 9.54 -3.20
C VAL A 190 -4.94 8.45 -4.08
N PRO A 191 -5.62 7.92 -5.12
CA PRO A 191 -5.04 6.89 -5.97
C PRO A 191 -3.80 7.38 -6.72
N LEU A 192 -3.75 8.66 -7.10
CA LEU A 192 -2.56 9.25 -7.72
C LEU A 192 -1.34 9.25 -6.80
N SER A 193 -1.54 9.48 -5.50
CA SER A 193 -0.45 9.44 -4.53
C SER A 193 0.10 8.03 -4.35
N PHE A 194 -0.78 7.01 -4.37
CA PHE A 194 -0.35 5.61 -4.40
C PHE A 194 0.41 5.28 -5.70
N LEU A 195 -0.09 5.70 -6.87
CA LEU A 195 0.59 5.50 -8.15
C LEU A 195 2.04 5.97 -8.10
N VAL A 196 2.23 7.25 -7.81
CA VAL A 196 3.55 7.89 -7.87
C VAL A 196 4.48 7.33 -6.78
N THR A 197 3.97 7.05 -5.59
CA THR A 197 4.78 6.46 -4.51
C THR A 197 5.34 5.10 -4.93
N PHE A 198 4.51 4.23 -5.52
CA PHE A 198 4.94 2.90 -5.92
C PHE A 198 5.73 2.88 -7.24
N LEU A 199 5.54 3.86 -8.12
CA LEU A 199 6.45 4.09 -9.25
C LEU A 199 7.89 4.41 -8.80
N LEU A 200 8.04 5.00 -7.62
CA LEU A 200 9.35 5.32 -7.04
C LEU A 200 9.95 4.19 -6.20
N CYS A 201 9.31 3.01 -6.13
CA CYS A 201 9.87 1.83 -5.46
C CYS A 201 11.33 1.52 -5.86
N PRO A 202 11.76 1.62 -7.13
CA PRO A 202 13.15 1.39 -7.50
C PRO A 202 14.15 2.31 -6.79
N TYR A 203 13.77 3.54 -6.49
CA TYR A 203 14.60 4.48 -5.74
C TYR A 203 14.53 4.21 -4.24
N LEU A 204 13.36 3.85 -3.72
CA LEU A 204 13.16 3.53 -2.30
C LEU A 204 13.95 2.28 -1.87
N PHE A 205 13.97 1.26 -2.72
CA PHE A 205 14.71 0.01 -2.52
C PHE A 205 16.18 0.08 -3.03
N GLY A 206 16.66 1.23 -3.51
CA GLY A 206 18.05 1.41 -3.93
C GLY A 206 18.45 0.64 -5.19
N VAL A 207 17.50 0.32 -6.07
CA VAL A 207 17.71 -0.40 -7.33
C VAL A 207 18.06 0.56 -8.48
N ALA A 208 17.55 1.80 -8.45
CA ALA A 208 17.81 2.82 -9.47
C ALA A 208 18.87 3.82 -8.99
N GLY A 209 19.98 3.95 -9.72
CA GLY A 209 21.03 4.95 -9.45
C GLY A 209 22.48 4.47 -9.49
N GLY A 210 22.77 3.23 -9.89
CA GLY A 210 24.15 2.72 -10.00
C GLY A 210 24.84 2.40 -8.67
N PHE A 211 24.22 2.73 -7.54
CA PHE A 211 24.63 2.33 -6.20
C PHE A 211 23.75 1.18 -5.71
N LEU A 212 24.22 -0.07 -5.85
CA LEU A 212 23.75 -1.21 -5.06
C LEU A 212 24.21 -0.99 -3.61
N ARG A 213 23.59 -0.04 -2.91
CA ARG A 213 23.78 0.09 -1.47
C ARG A 213 22.65 -0.69 -0.84
N GLU A 214 22.99 -1.78 -0.15
CA GLU A 214 22.04 -2.53 0.68
C GLU A 214 21.37 -1.54 1.64
N GLN A 215 20.16 -1.14 1.31
CA GLN A 215 19.40 -0.21 2.14
C GLN A 215 18.51 -1.04 3.03
N HIS A 216 18.60 -0.81 4.34
CA HIS A 216 17.74 -1.48 5.31
C HIS A 216 16.28 -1.24 4.96
N VAL A 217 15.51 -2.31 4.82
CA VAL A 217 14.11 -2.31 4.35
C VAL A 217 13.19 -1.42 5.18
N GLY A 218 13.46 -1.30 6.48
CA GLY A 218 12.76 -0.36 7.37
C GLY A 218 13.00 1.11 7.00
N VAL A 219 14.23 1.48 6.61
CA VAL A 219 14.54 2.86 6.18
C VAL A 219 13.87 3.18 4.85
N ALA A 220 13.83 2.22 3.93
CA ALA A 220 13.06 2.34 2.69
C ALA A 220 11.56 2.54 2.98
N GLY A 221 11.00 1.80 3.95
CA GLY A 221 9.63 1.96 4.40
C GLY A 221 9.35 3.35 5.00
N ILE A 222 10.21 3.85 5.90
CA ILE A 222 10.08 5.21 6.47
C ILE A 222 10.04 6.27 5.36
N ARG A 223 10.97 6.20 4.40
CA ARG A 223 11.00 7.13 3.25
C ARG A 223 9.73 7.04 2.42
N CYS A 224 9.23 5.83 2.18
CA CYS A 224 7.97 5.60 1.48
C CYS A 224 6.80 6.28 2.20
N GLY A 225 6.67 6.10 3.53
CA GLY A 225 5.61 6.72 4.32
C GLY A 225 5.66 8.24 4.32
N ILE A 226 6.86 8.84 4.49
CA ILE A 226 7.06 10.29 4.41
C ILE A 226 6.67 10.80 3.03
N PHE A 227 7.14 10.14 1.97
CA PHE A 227 6.89 10.56 0.60
C PHE A 227 5.41 10.45 0.24
N MET A 228 4.75 9.34 0.60
CA MET A 228 3.32 9.14 0.41
C MET A 228 2.51 10.24 1.09
N GLY A 229 2.85 10.52 2.36
CA GLY A 229 2.20 11.57 3.14
C GLY A 229 2.40 12.97 2.56
N ALA A 230 3.64 13.32 2.22
CA ALA A 230 3.97 14.59 1.58
C ALA A 230 3.24 14.75 0.24
N LEU A 231 3.24 13.70 -0.59
CA LEU A 231 2.60 13.74 -1.89
C LEU A 231 1.08 13.92 -1.78
N GLN A 232 0.44 13.21 -0.85
CA GLN A 232 -0.98 13.42 -0.60
C GLN A 232 -1.27 14.84 -0.09
N PHE A 233 -0.44 15.37 0.81
CA PHE A 233 -0.57 16.73 1.32
C PHE A 233 -0.44 17.78 0.22
N PHE A 234 0.63 17.71 -0.59
CA PHE A 234 0.85 18.64 -1.68
C PHE A 234 -0.21 18.51 -2.76
N SER A 235 -0.64 17.29 -3.08
CA SER A 235 -1.73 17.09 -4.03
C SER A 235 -3.04 17.67 -3.51
N PHE A 236 -3.36 17.46 -2.23
CA PHE A 236 -4.50 18.10 -1.58
C PHE A 236 -4.41 19.62 -1.69
N LEU A 237 -3.28 20.24 -1.31
CA LEU A 237 -3.08 21.69 -1.42
C LEU A 237 -3.22 22.19 -2.86
N LEU A 238 -2.67 21.46 -3.83
CA LEU A 238 -2.75 21.84 -5.25
C LEU A 238 -4.19 21.86 -5.73
N PHE A 239 -5.00 20.84 -5.41
CA PHE A 239 -6.41 20.83 -5.80
C PHE A 239 -7.27 21.79 -4.96
N TYR A 240 -6.87 22.08 -3.72
CA TYR A 240 -7.61 22.94 -2.79
C TYR A 240 -7.38 24.44 -3.04
N VAL A 241 -6.16 24.86 -3.37
CA VAL A 241 -5.74 26.27 -3.53
C VAL A 241 -5.85 26.77 -4.97
N TRP A 242 -5.87 25.91 -5.98
CA TRP A 242 -5.96 26.33 -7.40
C TRP A 242 -7.29 27.06 -7.71
N LYS A 243 -8.27 27.08 -6.81
CA LYS A 243 -9.53 27.84 -6.95
C LYS A 243 -9.74 28.79 -5.79
#